data_AF-A0A5B7ISW4-F1
#
_entry.id   AF-A0A5B7ISW4-F1
#
_cell.length_a   1.000
_cell.length_b   1.000
_cell.length_c   1.000
_cell.angle_alpha   90.00
_cell.angle_beta   90.00
_cell.angle_gamma   90.00
#
_symmetry.space_group_name_H-M   'P 1'
#
loop_
_entity.id
_entity.type
_entity.pdbx_description
1 polymer ?
#
loop_
_entity_poly.entity_id
_entity_poly.type
_entity_poly.pdbx_seq_one_letter_code
_entity_poly.pdbx_strand_id
1 'polypeptide(L)'
;MFGRNDFLGEVVISLADTVFDDVSPKWYPLQDRIEPLEELSYSPRGDLILALKFVPPDAVSSKKARRSRGALHVLVKEAKSLAAVRAHGTADPICKG
;
A
#
# COMPACT_ATOMS: atom_id res chain seq x y z
N MET A 1 22.81 5.49 28.20
CA MET A 1 21.88 5.13 27.10
C MET A 1 20.55 5.77 27.43
N PHE A 2 20.01 6.60 26.53
CA PHE A 2 18.67 7.13 26.67
C PHE A 2 17.68 6.08 26.15
N GLY A 3 16.65 5.77 26.95
CA GLY A 3 15.67 4.73 26.61
C GLY A 3 14.83 5.11 25.40
N ARG A 4 14.30 4.08 24.72
CA ARG A 4 13.29 4.25 23.67
C ARG A 4 11.94 4.47 24.34
N ASN A 5 11.10 5.33 23.77
CA ASN A 5 9.72 5.47 24.22
C ASN A 5 8.91 4.26 23.73
N ASP A 6 8.27 3.55 24.66
CA ASP A 6 7.32 2.49 24.37
C ASP A 6 5.91 3.07 24.27
N PHE A 7 5.18 2.68 23.22
CA PHE A 7 3.81 3.10 23.03
C PHE A 7 2.88 2.28 23.94
N LEU A 8 2.05 2.97 24.73
CA LEU A 8 1.12 2.34 25.67
C LEU A 8 -0.34 2.33 25.18
N GLY A 9 -0.65 3.03 24.08
CA GLY A 9 -2.00 3.17 23.52
C GLY A 9 -2.39 4.61 23.23
N GLU A 10 -3.52 4.79 22.53
CA GLU A 10 -4.11 6.09 22.18
C GLU A 10 -5.63 6.07 22.31
N VAL A 11 -6.24 7.26 22.32
CA VAL A 11 -7.70 7.44 22.28
C VAL A 11 -8.00 8.59 21.33
N VAL A 12 -8.91 8.37 20.38
CA VAL A 12 -9.40 9.39 19.45
C VAL A 12 -10.86 9.68 19.76
N ILE A 13 -11.21 10.95 19.95
CA ILE A 13 -12.56 11.40 20.31
C ILE A 13 -13.11 12.26 19.18
N SER A 14 -14.23 11.86 18.57
CA SER A 14 -14.93 12.65 17.56
C SER A 14 -15.72 13.79 18.21
N LEU A 15 -15.41 15.03 17.84
CA LEU A 15 -16.10 16.20 18.39
C LEU A 15 -17.41 16.54 17.66
N ALA A 16 -17.67 15.94 16.50
CA ALA A 16 -18.82 16.27 15.65
C ALA A 16 -20.18 16.05 16.36
N ASP A 17 -20.26 15.01 17.20
CA ASP A 17 -21.45 14.65 17.97
C ASP A 17 -21.25 14.82 19.48
N THR A 18 -20.18 15.50 19.91
CA THR A 18 -19.88 15.67 21.34
C THR A 18 -20.66 16.84 21.92
N VAL A 19 -21.55 16.55 22.86
CA VAL A 19 -22.25 17.54 23.69
C VAL A 19 -21.37 17.89 24.89
N PHE A 20 -20.97 19.16 25.00
CA PHE A 20 -20.06 19.67 26.03
C PHE A 20 -20.77 20.21 27.28
N ASP A 21 -22.07 19.99 27.42
CA ASP A 21 -22.87 20.49 28.55
C ASP A 21 -22.56 19.74 29.86
N ASP A 22 -22.01 18.52 29.75
CA ASP A 22 -21.59 17.71 30.89
C ASP A 22 -20.10 17.93 31.20
N VAL A 23 -19.84 18.59 32.34
CA VAL A 23 -18.50 18.93 32.84
C VAL A 23 -17.85 17.80 33.65
N SER A 24 -18.51 16.65 33.81
CA SER A 24 -17.96 15.53 34.57
C SER A 24 -16.76 14.90 33.86
N PRO A 25 -15.73 14.46 34.60
CA PRO A 25 -14.56 13.82 34.00
C PRO A 25 -14.95 12.47 33.39
N LYS A 26 -14.59 12.26 32.12
CA LYS A 26 -14.82 11.02 31.38
C LYS A 26 -13.52 10.24 31.24
N TRP A 27 -13.57 8.95 31.56
CA TRP A 27 -12.44 8.03 31.42
C TRP A 27 -12.55 7.29 30.08
N TYR A 28 -11.44 7.22 29.35
CA TYR A 28 -11.36 6.50 28.09
C TYR A 28 -10.25 5.45 28.17
N PRO A 29 -10.54 4.16 27.94
CA PRO A 29 -9.52 3.14 27.93
C PRO A 29 -8.59 3.36 26.73
N LEU A 30 -7.28 3.28 26.98
CA LEU A 30 -6.29 3.29 25.91
C LEU A 30 -6.59 2.16 24.93
N GLN A 31 -6.62 2.49 23.65
CA GLN A 31 -6.74 1.51 22.58
C GLN A 31 -5.35 1.26 22.02
N ASP A 32 -5.11 0.01 21.61
CA ASP A 32 -3.96 -0.30 20.77
C ASP A 32 -4.00 0.58 19.53
N ARG A 33 -2.83 0.82 18.95
CA ARG A 33 -2.78 1.41 17.62
C ARG A 33 -3.31 0.37 16.65
N ILE A 34 -4.62 0.37 16.45
CA ILE A 34 -5.20 -0.15 15.23
C ILE A 34 -4.69 0.86 14.21
N GLU A 35 -3.53 0.60 13.58
CA GLU A 35 -3.31 1.17 12.26
C GLU A 35 -4.59 0.83 11.50
N PRO A 36 -5.47 1.81 11.20
CA PRO A 36 -6.48 1.54 10.20
C PRO A 36 -5.63 1.16 9.01
N LEU A 37 -5.61 -0.13 8.62
CA LEU A 37 -4.74 -0.71 7.59
C LEU A 37 -4.50 0.38 6.56
N GLU A 38 -3.32 1.01 6.60
CA GLU A 38 -3.18 2.42 6.22
C GLU A 38 -4.16 2.78 5.12
N GLU A 39 -5.07 3.68 5.46
CA GLU A 39 -5.66 4.59 4.49
C GLU A 39 -4.46 5.33 3.86
N LEU A 40 -3.70 4.65 2.99
CA LEU A 40 -2.59 5.14 2.19
C LEU A 40 -3.21 6.12 1.20
N SER A 41 -3.78 7.24 1.63
CA SER A 41 -4.11 8.35 0.75
C SER A 41 -4.88 7.92 -0.53
N TYR A 42 -5.74 6.91 -0.43
CA TYR A 42 -6.35 6.20 -1.55
C TYR A 42 -7.55 6.98 -2.11
N SER A 43 -7.30 8.04 -2.87
CA SER A 43 -8.07 8.12 -4.12
C SER A 43 -7.56 6.97 -5.00
N PRO A 44 -8.39 6.01 -5.45
CA PRO A 44 -7.96 4.97 -6.37
C PRO A 44 -7.19 5.60 -7.53
N ARG A 45 -5.91 5.25 -7.69
CA ARG A 45 -5.04 5.80 -8.74
C ARG A 45 -5.10 5.00 -10.03
N GLY A 46 -6.04 4.07 -10.11
CA GLY A 46 -6.25 3.13 -11.21
C GLY A 46 -5.67 1.74 -10.95
N ASP A 47 -5.98 0.84 -11.87
CA ASP A 47 -5.58 -0.56 -11.85
C ASP A 47 -4.51 -0.81 -12.90
N LEU A 48 -3.54 -1.68 -12.59
CA LEU A 48 -2.53 -2.16 -13.53
C LEU A 48 -2.65 -3.67 -13.70
N ILE A 49 -2.81 -4.13 -14.93
CA ILE A 49 -2.96 -5.54 -15.26
C ILE A 49 -1.64 -6.05 -15.85
N LEU A 50 -1.03 -6.99 -15.12
CA LEU A 50 0.23 -7.62 -15.49
C LEU A 50 0.03 -9.11 -15.74
N ALA A 51 0.85 -9.70 -16.62
CA ALA A 51 1.02 -11.14 -16.69
C ALA A 51 2.47 -11.51 -16.34
N LEU A 52 2.61 -12.43 -15.39
CA LEU A 52 3.89 -12.94 -14.91
C LEU A 52 4.04 -14.38 -15.35
N LYS A 53 5.20 -14.74 -15.89
CA LYS A 53 5.56 -16.12 -16.20
C LYS A 53 6.99 -16.38 -15.77
N PHE A 54 7.16 -17.31 -14.83
CA PHE A 54 8.48 -17.80 -14.48
C PHE A 54 8.82 -19.03 -15.31
N VAL A 55 10.04 -19.05 -15.85
CA VAL A 55 10.63 -20.19 -16.56
C VAL A 55 11.80 -20.69 -15.71
N PRO A 56 11.64 -21.82 -15.01
CA PRO A 56 12.71 -22.44 -14.25
C PRO A 56 13.92 -22.81 -15.13
N PRO A 57 15.16 -22.80 -14.60
CA PRO A 57 16.38 -23.07 -15.37
C PRO A 57 16.45 -24.48 -15.98
N ASP A 58 15.77 -25.44 -15.36
CA ASP A 58 15.63 -26.84 -15.76
C ASP A 58 14.61 -27.07 -16.88
N ALA A 59 13.71 -26.10 -17.12
CA ALA A 59 12.78 -26.15 -18.25
C ALA A 59 13.44 -25.89 -19.61
N VAL A 60 14.72 -25.47 -19.63
CA VAL A 60 15.48 -25.15 -20.84
C VAL A 60 16.63 -26.16 -20.99
N SER A 61 16.53 -27.06 -21.97
CA SER A 61 17.39 -28.25 -22.15
C SER A 61 18.87 -27.98 -22.50
N SER A 62 19.34 -26.73 -22.40
CA SER A 62 20.73 -26.38 -22.70
C SER A 62 21.62 -26.50 -21.46
N LYS A 63 22.80 -27.10 -21.61
CA LYS A 63 23.82 -27.20 -20.53
C LYS A 63 24.25 -25.84 -19.94
N LYS A 64 24.01 -24.74 -20.67
CA LYS A 64 24.20 -23.35 -20.21
C LYS A 64 23.07 -22.87 -19.28
N ALA A 65 21.82 -23.28 -19.50
CA ALA A 65 20.66 -22.85 -18.72
C ALA A 65 20.64 -23.39 -17.29
N ARG A 66 21.23 -24.57 -17.04
CA ARG A 66 21.36 -25.16 -15.69
C ARG A 66 22.18 -24.31 -14.70
N ARG A 67 22.95 -23.32 -15.19
CA ARG A 67 23.66 -22.33 -14.33
C ARG A 67 22.89 -21.02 -14.12
N SER A 68 21.77 -20.82 -14.82
CA SER A 68 20.93 -19.63 -14.67
C SER A 68 19.95 -19.80 -13.50
N ARG A 69 19.39 -18.71 -12.97
CA ARG A 69 18.32 -18.75 -11.95
C ARG A 69 16.92 -18.91 -12.56
N GLY A 70 16.82 -19.23 -13.85
CA GLY A 70 15.59 -19.13 -14.62
C GLY A 70 15.35 -17.70 -15.15
N ALA A 71 14.19 -17.49 -15.76
CA ALA A 71 13.78 -16.19 -16.31
C ALA A 71 12.37 -15.83 -15.81
N LEU A 72 12.20 -14.60 -15.33
CA LEU A 72 10.87 -14.04 -15.05
C LEU A 72 10.47 -13.15 -16.22
N HIS A 73 9.43 -13.55 -16.94
CA HIS A 73 8.82 -12.75 -17.99
C HIS A 73 7.72 -11.91 -17.37
N VAL A 74 7.80 -10.60 -17.58
CA VAL A 74 6.83 -9.62 -17.10
C VAL A 74 6.20 -8.97 -18.33
N LEU A 75 4.88 -9.05 -18.44
CA LEU A 75 4.11 -8.37 -19.48
C LEU A 75 3.20 -7.34 -18.83
N VAL A 76 3.41 -6.07 -19.19
CA VAL A 76 2.47 -5.00 -18.90
C VAL A 76 1.35 -5.06 -19.94
N LYS A 77 0.13 -5.42 -19.53
CA LYS A 77 -0.99 -5.61 -20.46
C LYS A 77 -1.76 -4.32 -20.67
N GLU A 78 -2.26 -3.74 -19.59
CA GLU A 78 -3.10 -2.55 -19.63
C GLU A 78 -3.14 -1.87 -18.27
N ALA A 79 -3.56 -0.61 -18.26
CA ALA A 79 -3.90 0.14 -17.06
C ALA A 79 -5.29 0.77 -17.23
N LYS A 80 -6.07 0.84 -16.15
CA LYS A 80 -7.46 1.32 -16.16
C LYS A 80 -7.66 2.37 -15.08
N SER A 81 -8.55 3.32 -15.34
CA SER A 81 -8.99 4.31 -14.35
C SER A 81 -7.84 5.06 -13.66
N LEU A 82 -6.77 5.33 -14.41
CA LEU A 82 -5.59 5.99 -13.85
C LEU A 82 -5.92 7.40 -13.38
N ALA A 83 -5.42 7.78 -12.20
CA ALA A 83 -5.60 9.13 -11.70
C ALA A 83 -4.94 10.15 -12.65
N ALA A 84 -5.68 11.21 -12.98
CA ALA A 84 -5.13 12.34 -13.70
C ALA A 84 -4.14 13.09 -12.81
N VAL A 85 -2.89 13.21 -13.28
CA VAL A 85 -1.80 13.88 -12.53
C VAL A 85 -1.42 15.22 -13.14
N ARG A 86 -2.04 15.61 -14.25
CA ARG A 86 -1.80 16.89 -14.93
C ARG A 86 -2.92 17.87 -14.66
N ALA A 87 -2.58 19.17 -14.71
CA ALA A 87 -3.52 20.27 -14.48
C ALA A 87 -4.76 20.26 -15.41
N HIS A 88 -4.67 19.61 -16.58
CA HIS A 88 -5.77 19.49 -17.54
C HIS A 88 -6.59 18.18 -17.38
N GLY A 89 -6.43 17.45 -16.28
CA GLY A 89 -7.26 16.28 -15.99
C GLY A 89 -6.90 15.02 -16.78
N THR A 90 -5.66 14.88 -17.26
CA THR A 90 -5.18 13.67 -17.93
C THR A 90 -3.94 13.08 -17.24
N ALA A 91 -3.51 11.92 -17.72
CA ALA A 91 -2.22 11.31 -17.40
C ALA A 91 -1.56 10.79 -18.69
N ASP A 92 -0.23 10.91 -18.81
CA ASP A 92 0.55 10.15 -19.79
C ASP A 92 1.35 9.08 -19.03
N PRO A 93 0.76 7.90 -18.79
CA PRO A 93 1.41 6.86 -18.02
C PRO A 93 2.57 6.24 -18.79
N ILE A 94 3.66 5.96 -18.07
CA ILE A 94 4.78 5.17 -18.55
C ILE A 94 5.12 4.10 -17.53
N CYS A 95 5.25 2.85 -17.98
CA CYS A 95 5.75 1.76 -17.14
C CYS A 95 7.26 1.63 -17.35
N LYS A 96 8.02 1.65 -16.26
CA LYS A 96 9.48 1.45 -16.26
C LYS A 96 9.78 0.06 -15.69
N GLY A 97 10.72 -0.65 -16.32
CA GLY A 97 11.20 -1.98 -15.91
C GLY A 97 12.64 -1.95 -15.46
#